data_AF-A0A6G0AB98-F1
#
_entry.id   AF-A0A6G0AB98-F1
#
_cell.length_a   1.000
_cell.length_b   1.000
_cell.length_c   1.000
_cell.angle_alpha   90.00
_cell.angle_beta   90.00
_cell.angle_gamma   90.00
#
_symmetry.space_group_name_H-M   'P 1'
#
loop_
_entity.id
_entity.type
_entity.pdbx_description
1 polymer ?
#
loop_
_entity_poly.entity_id
_entity_poly.type
_entity_poly.pdbx_seq_one_letter_code
_entity_poly.pdbx_strand_id
1 'polypeptide(L)'
;MSEDLPPLDQEDIDHLAAVPKPVVDSDWLGMLRPHRRRGINLVGRYDLPESVESQALKGTLHLYARLNQQYVADYSTGLVFTDGEGNSYRILRCNGPHRHYNSLEGQWLADTPHVHHVTERYLMHPNMKHDGYAEISTDFNDLDSAIRHLADRVGLQADGFFDLFL
;
A
#
# COMPACT_ATOMS: atom_id res chain seq x y z
N MET A 1 -16.61 23.49 -12.53
CA MET A 1 -15.19 23.61 -12.18
C MET A 1 -15.03 22.72 -10.99
N SER A 2 -14.40 21.54 -11.13
CA SER A 2 -14.04 20.74 -9.96
C SER A 2 -13.07 21.60 -9.17
N GLU A 3 -13.41 21.91 -7.93
CA GLU A 3 -12.38 22.35 -7.00
C GLU A 3 -11.50 21.13 -6.82
N ASP A 4 -10.30 21.15 -7.40
CA ASP A 4 -9.31 20.10 -7.15
C ASP A 4 -9.14 20.07 -5.64
N LEU A 5 -9.65 19.01 -4.99
CA LEU A 5 -9.45 18.80 -3.57
C LEU A 5 -7.95 18.94 -3.31
N PRO A 6 -7.55 19.70 -2.27
CA PRO A 6 -6.15 19.77 -1.92
C PRO A 6 -5.64 18.34 -1.70
N PRO A 7 -4.43 18.00 -2.18
CA PRO A 7 -3.87 16.69 -1.92
C PRO A 7 -3.82 16.44 -0.41
N LEU A 8 -3.88 15.16 -0.01
CA LEU A 8 -3.73 14.75 1.39
C LEU A 8 -2.51 15.45 2.02
N ASP A 9 -2.72 16.14 3.13
CA ASP A 9 -1.62 16.69 3.91
C ASP A 9 -0.98 15.61 4.81
N GLN A 10 0.04 15.96 5.59
CA GLN A 10 0.70 14.97 6.44
C GLN A 10 -0.21 14.46 7.58
N GLU A 11 -1.14 15.28 8.06
CA GLU A 11 -2.10 14.87 9.10
C GLU A 11 -3.08 13.83 8.55
N ASP A 12 -3.58 14.03 7.32
CA ASP A 12 -4.41 13.08 6.60
C ASP A 12 -3.68 11.75 6.38
N ILE A 13 -2.42 11.81 5.94
CA ILE A 13 -1.59 10.62 5.70
C ILE A 13 -1.38 9.84 6.99
N ASP A 14 -1.03 10.52 8.08
CA ASP A 14 -0.79 9.90 9.39
C ASP A 14 -2.09 9.29 9.95
N HIS A 15 -3.22 9.97 9.76
CA HIS A 15 -4.54 9.45 10.12
C HIS A 15 -4.87 8.16 9.35
N LEU A 16 -4.69 8.14 8.02
CA LEU A 16 -4.93 6.96 7.18
C LEU A 16 -3.99 5.80 7.53
N ALA A 17 -2.75 6.10 7.92
CA ALA A 17 -1.82 5.09 8.40
C ALA A 17 -2.27 4.49 9.75
N ALA A 18 -2.77 5.33 10.67
CA ALA A 18 -3.10 4.94 12.04
C ALA A 18 -4.52 4.40 12.25
N VAL A 19 -5.48 4.71 11.36
CA VAL A 19 -6.88 4.27 11.52
C VAL A 19 -6.94 2.74 11.67
N PRO A 20 -7.72 2.20 12.62
CA PRO A 20 -7.92 0.75 12.74
C PRO A 20 -8.39 0.14 11.42
N LYS A 21 -7.86 -1.04 11.08
CA LYS A 21 -8.18 -1.74 9.83
C LYS A 21 -8.71 -3.13 10.17
N PRO A 22 -9.96 -3.25 10.66
CA PRO A 22 -10.55 -4.53 11.00
C PRO A 22 -10.72 -5.37 9.75
N VAL A 23 -10.38 -6.64 9.90
CA VAL A 23 -10.55 -7.65 8.87
C VAL A 23 -11.64 -8.59 9.35
N VAL A 24 -12.72 -8.66 8.58
CA VAL A 24 -13.90 -9.45 8.93
C VAL A 24 -13.89 -10.85 8.31
N ASP A 25 -13.05 -11.07 7.30
CA ASP A 25 -12.95 -12.34 6.60
C ASP A 25 -11.75 -13.15 7.11
N SER A 26 -12.01 -14.31 7.69
CA SER A 26 -10.96 -15.24 8.14
C SER A 26 -9.99 -15.68 7.04
N ASP A 27 -10.41 -15.62 5.76
CA ASP A 27 -9.58 -15.94 4.59
C ASP A 27 -9.16 -14.70 3.78
N TRP A 28 -9.11 -13.51 4.39
CA TRP A 28 -8.67 -12.28 3.70
C TRP A 28 -7.32 -12.44 2.99
N LEU A 29 -6.41 -13.23 3.56
CA LEU A 29 -5.10 -13.51 2.97
C LEU A 29 -5.24 -14.34 1.69
N GLY A 30 -6.12 -15.34 1.70
CA GLY A 30 -6.50 -16.08 0.50
C GLY A 30 -7.08 -15.16 -0.56
N MET A 31 -8.00 -14.26 -0.20
CA MET A 31 -8.62 -13.29 -1.11
C MET A 31 -7.60 -12.29 -1.71
N LEU A 32 -6.64 -11.84 -0.90
CA LEU A 32 -5.60 -10.90 -1.33
C LEU A 32 -4.55 -11.57 -2.21
N ARG A 33 -4.30 -12.87 -2.05
CA ARG A 33 -3.30 -13.58 -2.85
C ARG A 33 -3.62 -13.44 -4.35
N PRO A 34 -2.62 -13.16 -5.19
CA PRO A 34 -2.86 -12.99 -6.61
C PRO A 34 -3.38 -14.26 -7.28
N HIS A 35 -4.56 -14.19 -7.88
CA HIS A 35 -5.15 -15.30 -8.63
C HIS A 35 -4.93 -15.15 -10.13
N ARG A 36 -4.94 -16.27 -10.87
CA ARG A 36 -4.79 -16.29 -12.33
C ARG A 36 -5.78 -15.32 -13.00
N ARG A 37 -5.23 -14.31 -13.67
CA ARG A 37 -5.93 -13.48 -14.66
C ARG A 37 -5.24 -13.65 -16.01
N ARG A 38 -5.88 -13.19 -17.09
CA ARG A 38 -5.20 -13.03 -18.39
C ARG A 38 -4.11 -11.96 -18.25
N GLY A 39 -2.88 -12.26 -18.65
CA GLY A 39 -1.74 -11.34 -18.62
C GLY A 39 -0.55 -11.90 -17.83
N ILE A 40 0.54 -11.13 -17.76
CA ILE A 40 1.76 -11.52 -17.03
C ILE A 40 1.69 -11.22 -15.53
N ASN A 41 0.72 -10.40 -15.09
CA ASN A 41 0.54 -10.02 -13.69
C ASN A 41 -0.68 -10.72 -13.12
N LEU A 42 -0.48 -11.42 -12.01
CA LEU A 42 -1.55 -11.83 -11.12
C LEU A 42 -1.89 -10.66 -10.20
N VAL A 43 -3.17 -10.49 -9.86
CA VAL A 43 -3.62 -9.44 -8.94
C VAL A 43 -4.65 -10.01 -7.98
N GLY A 44 -4.52 -9.65 -6.70
CA GLY A 44 -5.56 -9.83 -5.69
C GLY A 44 -5.88 -8.49 -5.01
N ARG A 45 -7.07 -8.42 -4.41
CA ARG A 45 -7.61 -7.21 -3.78
C ARG A 45 -8.45 -7.64 -2.58
N TYR A 46 -8.33 -6.91 -1.49
CA TYR A 46 -9.19 -7.05 -0.32
C TYR A 46 -9.69 -5.66 0.09
N ASP A 47 -10.98 -5.43 -0.03
CA ASP A 47 -11.61 -4.17 0.39
C ASP A 47 -11.84 -4.22 1.90
N LEU A 48 -11.37 -3.19 2.62
CA LEU A 48 -11.63 -3.09 4.05
C LEU A 48 -13.10 -2.69 4.27
N PRO A 49 -13.79 -3.28 5.25
CA PRO A 49 -15.23 -3.13 5.41
C PRO A 49 -15.63 -1.73 5.88
N GLU A 50 -14.74 -1.04 6.60
CA GLU A 50 -15.01 0.28 7.17
C GLU A 50 -14.51 1.39 6.24
N SER A 51 -15.39 2.34 5.96
CA SER A 51 -15.02 3.61 5.34
C SER A 51 -14.28 4.49 6.34
N VAL A 52 -13.32 5.26 5.85
CA VAL A 52 -12.70 6.33 6.64
C VAL A 52 -13.59 7.56 6.52
N GLU A 53 -14.13 8.02 7.65
CA GLU A 53 -14.87 9.29 7.73
C GLU A 53 -14.30 10.15 8.88
N SER A 54 -13.79 11.32 8.54
CA SER A 54 -13.37 12.39 9.46
C SER A 54 -13.96 13.73 9.00
N GLN A 55 -13.63 14.83 9.68
CA GLN A 55 -14.06 16.16 9.20
C GLN A 55 -13.42 16.52 7.84
N ALA A 56 -12.26 15.95 7.52
CA ALA A 56 -11.47 16.26 6.32
C ALA A 56 -11.48 15.13 5.28
N LEU A 57 -11.62 13.87 5.71
CA LEU A 57 -11.49 12.70 4.85
C LEU A 57 -12.79 11.91 4.75
N LYS A 58 -13.15 11.54 3.52
CA LYS A 58 -14.20 10.56 3.26
C LYS A 58 -13.77 9.62 2.16
N GLY A 59 -13.76 8.32 2.42
CA GLY A 59 -13.39 7.33 1.42
C GLY A 59 -13.31 5.90 1.92
N THR A 60 -12.68 5.05 1.13
CA THR A 60 -12.54 3.61 1.39
C THR A 60 -11.08 3.20 1.35
N LEU A 61 -10.74 2.17 2.12
CA LEU A 61 -9.42 1.56 2.10
C LEU A 61 -9.49 0.18 1.44
N HIS A 62 -8.45 -0.18 0.71
CA HIS A 62 -8.27 -1.54 0.23
C HIS A 62 -6.81 -1.94 0.20
N LEU A 63 -6.57 -3.23 0.38
CA LEU A 63 -5.30 -3.88 0.13
C LEU A 63 -5.28 -4.39 -1.31
N TYR A 64 -4.09 -4.43 -1.89
CA TYR A 64 -3.86 -5.14 -3.14
C TYR A 64 -2.55 -5.91 -3.08
N ALA A 65 -2.46 -6.97 -3.87
CA ALA A 65 -1.21 -7.67 -4.16
C ALA A 65 -1.09 -7.92 -5.65
N ARG A 66 0.14 -7.85 -6.18
CA ARG A 66 0.49 -8.12 -7.56
C ARG A 66 1.75 -8.97 -7.61
N LEU A 67 1.73 -9.99 -8.47
CA LEU A 67 2.90 -10.82 -8.77
C LEU A 67 3.11 -10.89 -10.27
N ASN A 68 4.32 -10.59 -10.74
CA ASN A 68 4.72 -10.90 -12.11
C ASN A 68 5.06 -12.40 -12.23
N GLN A 69 4.38 -13.08 -13.15
CA GLN A 69 4.52 -14.52 -13.34
C GLN A 69 5.83 -14.93 -14.00
N GLN A 70 6.48 -14.01 -14.73
CA GLN A 70 7.76 -14.27 -15.39
C GLN A 70 8.94 -13.89 -14.49
N TYR A 71 8.76 -12.90 -13.64
CA TYR A 71 9.77 -12.39 -12.71
C TYR A 71 9.18 -12.35 -11.31
N VAL A 72 9.25 -13.45 -10.57
CA VAL A 72 8.61 -13.55 -9.24
C VAL A 72 9.16 -12.57 -8.20
N ALA A 73 10.36 -12.03 -8.42
CA ALA A 73 10.93 -10.94 -7.62
C ALA A 73 10.28 -9.57 -7.92
N ASP A 74 9.63 -9.42 -9.07
CA ASP A 74 8.81 -8.26 -9.41
C ASP A 74 7.39 -8.44 -8.84
N TYR A 75 7.27 -8.15 -7.55
CA TYR A 75 6.01 -8.16 -6.82
C TYR A 75 5.73 -6.80 -6.17
N SER A 76 4.46 -6.55 -5.86
CA SER A 76 4.06 -5.40 -5.06
C SER A 76 2.81 -5.69 -4.24
N THR A 77 2.75 -5.17 -3.03
CA THR A 77 1.54 -5.20 -2.18
C THR A 77 1.41 -3.87 -1.46
N GLY A 78 0.20 -3.40 -1.20
CA GLY A 78 0.04 -2.09 -0.56
C GLY A 78 -1.36 -1.79 -0.07
N LEU A 79 -1.44 -0.71 0.68
CA LEU A 79 -2.67 -0.08 1.16
C LEU A 79 -2.99 1.12 0.28
N VAL A 80 -4.24 1.22 -0.15
CA VAL A 80 -4.75 2.32 -0.97
C VAL A 80 -5.95 2.94 -0.30
N PHE A 81 -5.97 4.27 -0.24
CA PHE A 81 -7.14 5.06 0.08
C PHE A 81 -7.77 5.58 -1.22
N THR A 82 -9.08 5.43 -1.36
CA THR A 82 -9.85 6.03 -2.45
C THR A 82 -10.87 6.98 -1.87
N ASP A 83 -10.77 8.27 -2.20
CA ASP A 83 -11.68 9.30 -1.69
C ASP A 83 -13.08 9.22 -2.32
N GLY A 84 -13.99 10.07 -1.85
CA GLY A 84 -15.37 10.17 -2.35
C GLY A 84 -15.50 10.63 -3.81
N GLU A 85 -14.45 11.22 -4.38
CA GLU A 85 -14.40 11.65 -5.79
C GLU A 85 -13.79 10.58 -6.71
N GLY A 86 -13.20 9.53 -6.13
CA GLY A 86 -12.56 8.42 -6.82
C GLY A 86 -11.04 8.59 -6.99
N ASN A 87 -10.43 9.63 -6.43
CA ASN A 87 -8.97 9.76 -6.42
C ASN A 87 -8.37 8.69 -5.51
N SER A 88 -7.32 8.02 -5.98
CA SER A 88 -6.71 6.90 -5.28
C SER A 88 -5.26 7.18 -4.90
N TYR A 89 -4.98 7.09 -3.60
CA TYR A 89 -3.71 7.39 -2.97
C TYR A 89 -3.07 6.10 -2.44
N ARG A 90 -1.87 5.76 -2.91
CA ARG A 90 -1.11 4.61 -2.39
C ARG A 90 -0.40 5.05 -1.11
N ILE A 91 -1.02 4.76 0.03
CA ILE A 91 -0.54 5.19 1.35
C ILE A 91 0.77 4.48 1.70
N LEU A 92 0.81 3.17 1.49
CA LEU A 92 2.00 2.36 1.71
C LEU A 92 2.08 1.25 0.66
N ARG A 93 3.29 0.97 0.16
CA ARG A 93 3.52 -0.15 -0.76
C ARG A 93 4.85 -0.84 -0.48
N CYS A 94 4.81 -2.13 -0.23
CA CYS A 94 5.97 -3.00 -0.21
C CYS A 94 6.24 -3.51 -1.63
N ASN A 95 7.47 -3.34 -2.12
CA ASN A 95 7.89 -3.76 -3.43
C ASN A 95 9.04 -4.75 -3.34
N GLY A 96 9.03 -5.73 -4.24
CA GLY A 96 10.18 -6.59 -4.47
C GLY A 96 11.38 -5.82 -5.04
N PRO A 97 12.56 -6.46 -5.08
CA PRO A 97 13.79 -5.82 -5.48
C PRO A 97 13.69 -5.31 -6.92
N HIS A 98 13.90 -4.00 -7.06
CA HIS A 98 14.18 -3.33 -8.31
C HIS A 98 14.86 -2.00 -8.00
N ARG A 99 15.53 -1.43 -8.99
CA ARG A 99 16.15 -0.11 -8.86
C ARG A 99 15.07 0.97 -8.76
N HIS A 100 15.12 1.77 -7.69
CA HIS A 100 14.22 2.90 -7.44
C HIS A 100 15.00 4.21 -7.26
N TYR A 101 14.43 5.34 -7.69
CA TYR A 101 15.02 6.66 -7.53
C TYR A 101 14.08 7.58 -6.75
N ASN A 102 14.55 8.03 -5.60
CA ASN A 102 13.91 9.05 -4.80
C ASN A 102 14.24 10.43 -5.40
N SER A 103 13.35 10.91 -6.28
CA SER A 103 13.58 12.12 -7.09
C SER A 103 13.86 13.38 -6.27
N LEU A 104 13.14 13.60 -5.17
CA LEU A 104 13.35 14.77 -4.31
C LEU A 104 14.63 14.65 -3.47
N GLU A 105 15.03 13.44 -3.12
CA GLU A 105 16.26 13.14 -2.36
C GLU A 105 17.50 13.13 -3.25
N GLY A 106 17.33 12.97 -4.57
CA GLY A 106 18.43 12.74 -5.49
C GLY A 106 19.14 11.40 -5.27
N GLN A 107 18.45 10.40 -4.69
CA GLN A 107 19.06 9.16 -4.20
C GLN A 107 18.55 7.92 -4.95
N TRP A 108 19.48 7.06 -5.37
CA TRP A 108 19.16 5.72 -5.86
C TRP A 108 19.09 4.72 -4.71
N LEU A 109 18.03 3.92 -4.71
CA LEU A 109 17.96 2.68 -3.94
C LEU A 109 18.51 1.54 -4.80
N ALA A 110 19.29 0.67 -4.17
CA ALA A 110 19.85 -0.51 -4.82
C ALA A 110 18.74 -1.51 -5.21
N ASP A 111 19.13 -2.60 -5.86
CA ASP A 111 18.22 -3.69 -6.25
C ASP A 111 17.81 -4.53 -5.02
N THR A 112 17.10 -3.89 -4.08
CA THR A 112 16.69 -4.42 -2.79
C THR A 112 15.20 -4.20 -2.58
N PRO A 113 14.51 -5.06 -1.81
CA PRO A 113 13.17 -4.78 -1.35
C PRO A 113 13.10 -3.39 -0.70
N HIS A 114 11.99 -2.70 -0.90
CA HIS A 114 11.79 -1.36 -0.36
C HIS A 114 10.32 -1.07 -0.14
N VAL A 115 10.06 -0.15 0.79
CA VAL A 115 8.72 0.30 1.15
C VAL A 115 8.56 1.73 0.66
N HIS A 116 7.54 1.94 -0.17
CA HIS A 116 7.08 3.26 -0.53
C HIS A 116 6.10 3.79 0.51
N HIS A 117 6.22 5.08 0.78
CA HIS A 117 5.30 5.83 1.62
C HIS A 117 4.84 7.06 0.87
N VAL A 118 3.54 7.34 0.94
CA VAL A 118 3.04 8.66 0.54
C VAL A 118 3.61 9.70 1.52
N THR A 119 3.98 10.86 0.99
CA THR A 119 4.43 12.00 1.81
C THR A 119 3.81 13.26 1.25
N GLU A 120 3.46 14.21 2.12
CA GLU A 120 2.89 15.50 1.71
C GLU A 120 3.77 16.19 0.67
N ARG A 121 5.09 16.23 0.90
CA ARG A 121 6.06 16.85 -0.01
C ARG A 121 6.08 16.24 -1.42
N TYR A 122 5.87 14.93 -1.56
CA TYR A 122 5.79 14.28 -2.87
C TYR A 122 4.43 14.56 -3.55
N LEU A 123 3.36 14.67 -2.76
CA LEU A 123 2.04 15.05 -3.27
C LEU A 123 1.97 16.49 -3.76
N MET A 124 2.63 17.41 -3.05
CA MET A 124 2.65 18.84 -3.37
C MET A 124 3.57 19.19 -4.55
N HIS A 125 4.45 18.28 -4.98
CA HIS A 125 5.40 18.56 -6.03
C HIS A 125 4.84 18.16 -7.42
N PRO A 126 4.76 19.11 -8.39
CA PRO A 126 4.30 18.80 -9.74
C PRO A 126 5.11 17.67 -10.38
N ASN A 127 4.43 16.81 -11.13
CA ASN A 127 5.00 15.68 -11.88
C ASN A 127 5.64 14.57 -11.03
N MET A 128 5.53 14.62 -9.70
CA MET A 128 5.93 13.51 -8.85
C MET A 128 4.80 12.49 -8.72
N LYS A 129 5.16 11.22 -8.59
CA LYS A 129 4.20 10.19 -8.19
C LYS A 129 3.98 10.34 -6.68
N HIS A 130 2.71 10.28 -6.26
CA HIS A 130 2.31 10.25 -4.84
C HIS A 130 3.10 9.28 -3.97
N ASP A 131 3.41 8.10 -4.49
CA ASP A 131 4.20 7.04 -3.85
C ASP A 131 5.66 7.02 -4.35
N GLY A 132 6.21 8.19 -4.70
CA GLY A 132 7.55 8.31 -5.29
C GLY A 132 8.69 8.16 -4.28
N TYR A 133 8.43 8.36 -2.99
CA TYR A 133 9.40 8.15 -1.93
C TYR A 133 9.42 6.68 -1.50
N ALA A 134 10.61 6.13 -1.28
CA ALA A 134 10.79 4.81 -0.69
C ALA A 134 12.03 4.69 0.20
N GLU A 135 12.01 3.68 1.07
CA GLU A 135 13.10 3.28 1.95
C GLU A 135 13.42 1.80 1.75
N ILE A 136 14.70 1.45 1.81
CA ILE A 136 15.14 0.04 1.72
C ILE A 136 14.59 -0.73 2.93
N SER A 137 14.12 -1.96 2.70
CA SER A 137 13.69 -2.87 3.76
C SER A 137 14.39 -4.22 3.64
N THR A 138 14.63 -4.82 4.81
CA THR A 138 15.16 -6.19 4.96
C THR A 138 14.12 -7.13 5.58
N ASP A 139 12.90 -6.66 5.81
CA ASP A 139 11.89 -7.36 6.61
C ASP A 139 11.05 -8.35 5.78
N PHE A 140 11.20 -8.30 4.46
CA PHE A 140 10.55 -9.19 3.51
C PHE A 140 11.44 -9.40 2.29
N ASN A 141 11.30 -10.55 1.63
CA ASN A 141 12.05 -10.89 0.42
C ASN A 141 11.19 -11.57 -0.66
N ASP A 142 9.92 -11.86 -0.37
CA ASP A 142 8.93 -12.38 -1.29
C ASP A 142 7.56 -11.71 -1.06
N LEU A 143 6.58 -11.99 -1.92
CA LEU A 143 5.25 -11.38 -1.83
C LEU A 143 4.52 -11.76 -0.53
N ASP A 144 4.66 -13.00 -0.06
CA ASP A 144 3.94 -13.50 1.11
C ASP A 144 4.47 -12.85 2.41
N SER A 145 5.79 -12.71 2.54
CA SER A 145 6.41 -11.94 3.63
C SER A 145 6.09 -10.45 3.53
N ALA A 146 6.03 -9.89 2.31
CA ALA A 146 5.64 -8.49 2.10
C ALA A 146 4.18 -8.21 2.50
N ILE A 147 3.25 -9.14 2.24
CA ILE A 147 1.84 -9.01 2.68
C ILE A 147 1.75 -9.00 4.20
N ARG A 148 2.50 -9.88 4.89
CA ARG A 148 2.53 -9.91 6.36
C ARG A 148 3.16 -8.65 6.94
N HIS A 149 4.28 -8.20 6.38
CA HIS A 149 4.92 -6.96 6.77
C HIS A 149 4.00 -5.75 6.58
N LEU A 150 3.29 -5.68 5.44
CA LEU A 150 2.27 -4.66 5.20
C LEU A 150 1.19 -4.70 6.28
N ALA A 151 0.63 -5.89 6.57
CA ALA A 151 -0.43 -6.07 7.56
C ALA A 151 -0.02 -5.59 8.95
N ASP A 152 1.17 -5.97 9.41
CA ASP A 152 1.74 -5.46 10.67
C ASP A 152 1.91 -3.94 10.61
N ARG A 153 2.50 -3.42 9.53
CA ARG A 153 2.84 -2.01 9.43
C ARG A 153 1.63 -1.07 9.40
N VAL A 154 0.51 -1.52 8.84
CA VAL A 154 -0.73 -0.73 8.78
C VAL A 154 -1.71 -1.06 9.91
N GLY A 155 -1.33 -1.94 10.84
CA GLY A 155 -2.17 -2.33 11.98
C GLY A 155 -3.44 -3.07 11.58
N LEU A 156 -3.33 -4.03 10.65
CA LEU A 156 -4.45 -4.90 10.28
C LEU A 156 -4.91 -5.71 11.50
N GLN A 157 -6.20 -5.63 11.82
CA GLN A 157 -6.81 -6.34 12.94
C GLN A 157 -7.59 -7.54 12.40
N ALA A 158 -6.90 -8.65 12.17
CA ALA A 158 -7.53 -9.92 11.84
C ALA A 158 -7.66 -10.78 13.09
N ASP A 159 -8.85 -11.31 13.35
CA ASP A 159 -9.05 -12.30 14.41
C ASP A 159 -8.14 -13.52 14.16
N GLY A 160 -7.37 -13.92 15.18
CA GLY A 160 -6.43 -15.05 15.10
C GLY A 160 -5.06 -14.74 14.44
N PHE A 161 -4.76 -13.48 14.10
CA PHE A 161 -3.47 -13.12 13.50
C PHE A 161 -2.27 -13.31 14.45
N PHE A 162 -2.50 -13.25 15.76
CA PHE A 162 -1.46 -13.39 16.79
C PHE A 162 -1.20 -14.83 17.26
N ASP A 163 -2.01 -15.82 16.85
CA ASP A 163 -1.93 -17.20 17.35
C ASP A 163 -1.05 -18.15 16.49
N LEU A 164 -0.36 -17.63 15.46
CA LEU A 164 0.50 -18.45 14.60
C LEU A 164 1.99 -18.45 15.01
N PHE A 165 2.34 -17.81 16.13
CA PHE A 165 3.72 -17.73 16.62
C PHE A 165 3.90 -17.93 18.14
N LEU A 166 3.01 -18.71 18.78
CA LEU A 166 3.27 -19.32 20.09
C LEU A 166 3.27 -20.85 19.99
#